data_AF-A0A3C0VBX4-F1
#
_entry.id   AF-A0A3C0VBX4-F1
#
_cell.length_a   1.000
_cell.length_b   1.000
_cell.length_c   1.000
_cell.angle_alpha   90.00
_cell.angle_beta   90.00
_cell.angle_gamma   90.00
#
_symmetry.space_group_name_H-M   'P 1'
#
loop_
_entity.id
_entity.type
_entity.pdbx_description
1 polymer ?
#
loop_
_entity_poly.entity_id
_entity_poly.type
_entity_poly.pdbx_seq_one_letter_code
_entity_poly.pdbx_strand_id
1 'polypeptide(L)'
;MPCASPGSSGKRRLDAGLRPSHGHGGIPVEPLARLLDDHVRRYYNGLGTRRRSPRSTRVAPTRALRRTQRRCLAIRATTSRALQVHRRIEGMETHPAPLDAAPLAGAFRAAHGAMAAAFEISIAGEDARYAAQAAAAAFERIDAIERELSRYIPSSDVARINRQAPGKPVKIGIAAAECLALSARINAETGGAFDVTAGRLVDLWREGAPSAEQLAAARAATGMHLLALDADAHTVTVGVRGVRVDLGGIGKGYAADEAAALLSDWGIAHALVNAGGSSLRATGAPPGAPGWPLTFPHPAGGGRRLGTLALATGGVSGSGIRKGPHIIDPRTGAPAARSIAAWAAAPAAAEADALSTAFMVMAPGEVERFCLRRADTAALLFARPVDPRGGPDQVYRFGARFCGIL
;
A
#
# COMPACT_ATOMS: atom_id res chain seq x y z
N MET A 1 45.25 77.78 3.81
CA MET A 1 44.24 76.79 4.25
C MET A 1 43.25 76.55 3.11
N PRO A 2 42.69 75.32 2.98
CA PRO A 2 42.72 74.57 1.72
C PRO A 2 41.31 74.34 1.12
N CYS A 3 40.94 73.37 0.25
CA CYS A 3 41.47 72.09 -0.28
C CYS A 3 40.76 71.83 -1.64
N ALA A 4 41.13 70.94 -2.58
CA ALA A 4 42.34 70.14 -2.87
C ALA A 4 42.25 69.63 -4.34
N SER A 5 43.38 69.22 -4.92
CA SER A 5 43.53 68.62 -6.27
C SER A 5 43.51 67.06 -6.19
N PRO A 6 43.85 66.27 -7.23
CA PRO A 6 43.21 66.14 -8.56
C PRO A 6 43.03 64.67 -9.04
N GLY A 7 42.41 64.48 -10.21
CA GLY A 7 43.15 63.89 -11.35
C GLY A 7 42.97 62.41 -11.76
N SER A 8 42.52 62.23 -13.02
CA SER A 8 42.89 61.15 -13.96
C SER A 8 42.38 59.72 -13.67
N SER A 9 42.49 58.75 -14.60
CA SER A 9 42.18 58.76 -16.04
C SER A 9 42.12 57.31 -16.53
N GLY A 10 41.18 56.99 -17.44
CA GLY A 10 41.25 55.84 -18.36
C GLY A 10 41.28 54.41 -17.81
N LYS A 11 40.34 53.57 -18.29
CA LYS A 11 40.69 52.40 -19.13
C LYS A 11 39.44 51.72 -19.69
N ARG A 12 39.47 51.42 -20.99
CA ARG A 12 38.54 50.48 -21.64
C ARG A 12 38.79 49.08 -21.07
N ARG A 13 37.72 48.32 -20.81
CA ARG A 13 37.75 46.86 -20.78
C ARG A 13 36.62 46.30 -21.64
N LEU A 14 36.92 45.22 -22.33
CA LEU A 14 36.02 44.44 -23.17
C LEU A 14 35.41 43.35 -22.28
N ASP A 15 34.10 43.37 -22.08
CA ASP A 15 33.40 42.24 -21.46
C ASP A 15 32.78 41.35 -22.54
N ALA A 16 33.45 40.23 -22.80
CA ALA A 16 32.96 39.17 -23.67
C ALA A 16 31.91 38.33 -22.91
N GLY A 17 30.64 38.68 -23.08
CA GLY A 17 29.50 37.98 -22.48
C GLY A 17 29.27 36.59 -23.08
N LEU A 18 30.00 35.58 -22.60
CA LEU A 18 29.73 34.16 -22.85
C LEU A 18 28.39 33.75 -22.21
N ARG A 19 27.39 33.47 -23.05
CA ARG A 19 26.12 32.84 -22.62
C ARG A 19 26.26 31.31 -22.62
N PRO A 20 25.97 30.61 -21.51
CA PRO A 20 25.65 29.19 -21.55
C PRO A 20 24.18 29.00 -21.95
N SER A 21 23.93 28.11 -22.91
CA SER A 21 22.60 27.74 -23.37
C SER A 21 21.86 26.87 -22.34
N HIS A 22 20.68 27.30 -21.88
CA HIS A 22 19.77 26.41 -21.16
C HIS A 22 19.03 25.50 -22.14
N GLY A 23 19.37 24.21 -22.12
CA GLY A 23 18.79 23.16 -22.95
C GLY A 23 18.59 21.87 -22.15
N HIS A 24 17.79 21.92 -21.09
CA HIS A 24 17.29 20.72 -20.41
C HIS A 24 15.82 20.52 -20.75
N GLY A 25 15.57 19.63 -21.72
CA GLY A 25 14.25 19.05 -21.94
C GLY A 25 13.89 18.13 -20.78
N GLY A 26 13.32 18.70 -19.72
CA GLY A 26 12.62 17.92 -18.71
C GLY A 26 11.39 17.28 -19.33
N ILE A 27 11.19 15.98 -19.11
CA ILE A 27 9.95 15.30 -19.49
C ILE A 27 8.83 15.89 -18.62
N PRO A 28 7.74 16.43 -19.19
CA PRO A 28 6.67 17.05 -18.41
C PRO A 28 5.97 15.99 -17.55
N VAL A 29 5.95 16.23 -16.23
CA VAL A 29 5.45 15.28 -15.22
C VAL A 29 3.92 15.20 -15.14
N GLU A 30 3.22 16.12 -15.81
CA GLU A 30 1.76 16.13 -15.96
C GLU A 30 1.39 15.69 -17.38
N PRO A 31 1.18 14.37 -17.60
CA PRO A 31 -0.18 13.87 -17.45
C PRO A 31 -0.30 12.46 -16.85
N LEU A 32 0.79 11.84 -16.36
CA LEU A 32 0.85 10.40 -16.04
C LEU A 32 -0.20 9.97 -14.99
N ALA A 33 -0.45 10.82 -14.00
CA ALA A 33 -1.43 10.56 -12.94
C ALA A 33 -2.88 10.45 -13.44
N ARG A 34 -3.24 11.01 -14.61
CA ARG A 34 -4.61 10.98 -15.15
C ARG A 34 -4.93 9.75 -16.00
N LEU A 35 -3.93 9.18 -16.69
CA LEU A 35 -4.13 7.99 -17.54
C LEU A 35 -4.27 6.71 -16.72
N LEU A 36 -3.48 6.57 -15.65
CA LEU A 36 -3.60 5.47 -14.69
C LEU A 36 -4.83 5.59 -13.78
N ASP A 37 -5.34 6.82 -13.59
CA ASP A 37 -6.54 7.08 -12.78
C ASP A 37 -7.74 6.29 -13.32
N ASP A 38 -7.90 6.18 -14.64
CA ASP A 38 -9.14 5.67 -15.22
C ASP A 38 -9.25 4.13 -15.21
N HIS A 39 -8.13 3.40 -15.20
CA HIS A 39 -8.12 1.95 -14.99
C HIS A 39 -8.30 1.61 -13.51
N VAL A 40 -7.54 2.29 -12.63
CA VAL A 40 -7.59 2.09 -11.18
C VAL A 40 -8.96 2.53 -10.62
N ARG A 41 -9.55 3.63 -11.11
CA ARG A 41 -10.94 4.00 -10.81
C ARG A 41 -11.93 2.99 -11.35
N ARG A 42 -11.76 2.44 -12.56
CA ARG A 42 -12.68 1.41 -13.07
C ARG A 42 -12.63 0.14 -12.21
N TYR A 43 -11.46 -0.26 -11.73
CA TYR A 43 -11.29 -1.37 -10.81
C TYR A 43 -11.97 -1.09 -9.45
N TYR A 44 -11.57 -0.01 -8.76
CA TYR A 44 -12.06 0.26 -7.40
C TYR A 44 -13.49 0.83 -7.33
N ASN A 45 -13.96 1.62 -8.31
CA ASN A 45 -15.36 2.08 -8.36
C ASN A 45 -16.32 0.99 -8.84
N GLY A 46 -15.84 0.01 -9.63
CA GLY A 46 -16.62 -1.15 -10.06
C GLY A 46 -17.10 -2.01 -8.89
N LEU A 47 -16.33 -2.04 -7.80
CA LEU A 47 -16.67 -2.70 -6.53
C LEU A 47 -17.69 -1.89 -5.69
N GLY A 48 -17.94 -0.62 -6.03
CA GLY A 48 -18.62 0.34 -5.14
C GLY A 48 -20.12 0.54 -5.36
N THR A 49 -20.66 0.36 -6.57
CA THR A 49 -22.08 0.69 -6.84
C THR A 49 -22.77 -0.23 -7.85
N ARG A 50 -23.74 -1.02 -7.38
CA ARG A 50 -24.87 -1.50 -8.21
C ARG A 50 -26.15 -0.80 -7.78
N ARG A 51 -26.49 0.31 -8.44
CA ARG A 51 -27.86 0.86 -8.36
C ARG A 51 -28.85 -0.20 -8.87
N ARG A 52 -29.85 -0.55 -8.06
CA ARG A 52 -31.02 -1.29 -8.53
C ARG A 52 -31.75 -0.44 -9.57
N SER A 53 -31.95 -0.99 -10.77
CA SER A 53 -32.89 -0.48 -11.77
C SER A 53 -34.04 -1.49 -11.93
N PRO A 54 -35.31 -1.05 -12.06
CA PRO A 54 -36.45 -1.94 -11.97
C PRO A 54 -36.74 -2.72 -13.28
N ARG A 55 -37.21 -3.97 -13.10
CA ARG A 55 -37.90 -4.84 -14.08
C ARG A 55 -37.31 -4.88 -15.51
N SER A 56 -36.40 -5.84 -15.71
CA SER A 56 -35.94 -6.27 -17.04
C SER A 56 -36.87 -7.33 -17.66
N THR A 57 -37.30 -7.11 -18.90
CA THR A 57 -37.83 -8.14 -19.80
C THR A 57 -36.72 -9.15 -20.18
N ARG A 58 -37.07 -10.43 -20.36
CA ARG A 58 -36.08 -11.49 -20.62
C ARG A 58 -35.32 -11.27 -21.94
N VAL A 59 -34.06 -10.86 -21.85
CA VAL A 59 -33.09 -10.94 -22.95
C VAL A 59 -32.13 -12.12 -22.68
N ALA A 60 -31.92 -12.98 -23.67
CA ALA A 60 -31.11 -14.18 -23.52
C ALA A 60 -29.59 -13.84 -23.41
N PRO A 61 -28.81 -14.54 -22.55
CA PRO A 61 -27.41 -14.21 -22.33
C PRO A 61 -26.52 -14.55 -23.53
N THR A 62 -25.68 -13.59 -23.89
CA THR A 62 -24.73 -13.65 -25.02
C THR A 62 -23.60 -14.66 -24.81
N ARG A 63 -22.92 -15.00 -25.91
CA ARG A 63 -21.90 -16.08 -25.99
C ARG A 63 -20.74 -15.95 -24.99
N ALA A 64 -20.44 -14.73 -24.52
CA ALA A 64 -19.37 -14.46 -23.54
C ALA A 64 -19.70 -15.01 -22.14
N LEU A 65 -20.92 -14.74 -21.63
CA LEU A 65 -21.38 -15.20 -20.31
C LEU A 65 -21.36 -16.74 -20.19
N ARG A 66 -21.62 -17.44 -21.31
CA ARG A 66 -21.59 -18.91 -21.37
C ARG A 66 -20.17 -19.50 -21.28
N ARG A 67 -19.11 -18.73 -21.58
CA ARG A 67 -17.71 -19.15 -21.38
C ARG A 67 -17.29 -19.05 -19.91
N THR A 68 -17.70 -17.98 -19.22
CA THR A 68 -17.43 -17.81 -17.78
C THR A 68 -18.14 -18.87 -16.95
N GLN A 69 -19.45 -19.09 -17.20
CA GLN A 69 -20.22 -20.13 -16.50
C GLN A 69 -19.67 -21.56 -16.72
N ARG A 70 -19.09 -21.86 -17.88
CA ARG A 70 -18.45 -23.17 -18.13
C ARG A 70 -17.12 -23.34 -17.37
N ARG A 71 -16.38 -22.27 -17.06
CA ARG A 71 -15.20 -22.35 -16.18
C ARG A 71 -15.60 -22.63 -14.73
N CYS A 72 -16.65 -21.99 -14.22
CA CYS A 72 -17.17 -22.25 -12.87
C CYS A 72 -17.68 -23.69 -12.69
N LEU A 73 -18.22 -24.31 -13.75
CA LEU A 73 -18.66 -25.71 -13.73
C LEU A 73 -17.50 -26.73 -13.82
N ALA A 74 -16.40 -26.39 -14.49
CA ALA A 74 -15.24 -27.29 -14.62
C ALA A 74 -14.51 -27.56 -13.29
N ILE A 75 -14.60 -26.63 -12.32
CA ILE A 75 -13.99 -26.78 -10.99
C ILE A 75 -14.78 -27.77 -10.10
N ARG A 76 -16.03 -28.12 -10.46
CA ARG A 76 -16.85 -29.08 -9.69
C ARG A 76 -16.46 -30.56 -9.84
N ALA A 77 -15.54 -30.90 -10.74
CA ALA A 77 -15.31 -32.29 -11.17
C ALA A 77 -14.01 -32.95 -10.65
N THR A 78 -13.22 -32.29 -9.81
CA THR A 78 -11.91 -32.81 -9.35
C THR A 78 -11.80 -32.90 -7.82
N THR A 79 -12.79 -33.52 -7.18
CA THR A 79 -12.77 -33.84 -5.75
C THR A 79 -11.87 -35.04 -5.42
N SER A 80 -10.79 -34.80 -4.66
CA SER A 80 -10.29 -35.69 -3.59
C SER A 80 -9.00 -35.22 -2.87
N ARG A 81 -8.47 -34.01 -3.11
CA ARG A 81 -7.30 -33.47 -2.38
C ARG A 81 -7.44 -32.09 -1.73
N ALA A 82 -8.58 -31.41 -1.89
CA ALA A 82 -8.78 -30.02 -1.44
C ALA A 82 -9.19 -29.84 0.04
N LEU A 83 -9.18 -30.90 0.87
CA LEU A 83 -9.64 -30.85 2.28
C LEU A 83 -8.51 -30.73 3.32
N GLN A 84 -7.30 -30.39 2.91
CA GLN A 84 -6.17 -30.07 3.81
C GLN A 84 -5.35 -28.87 3.31
N VAL A 85 -5.97 -27.68 3.22
CA VAL A 85 -5.21 -26.42 3.20
C VAL A 85 -4.82 -26.08 4.63
N HIS A 86 -3.78 -26.73 5.13
CA HIS A 86 -3.07 -26.40 6.36
C HIS A 86 -1.55 -26.49 6.07
N ARG A 87 -0.97 -25.43 5.51
CA ARG A 87 0.46 -25.19 5.78
C ARG A 87 0.54 -24.67 7.22
N ARG A 88 1.24 -25.40 8.09
CA ARG A 88 1.52 -24.93 9.45
C ARG A 88 2.25 -23.59 9.40
N ILE A 89 1.85 -22.68 10.28
CA ILE A 89 2.50 -21.39 10.52
C ILE A 89 3.73 -21.63 11.42
N GLU A 90 4.65 -22.48 10.97
CA GLU A 90 5.89 -22.81 11.71
C GLU A 90 6.98 -21.77 11.43
N GLY A 91 7.61 -21.25 12.49
CA GLY A 91 8.82 -20.42 12.39
C GLY A 91 8.63 -18.93 12.08
N MET A 92 7.40 -18.40 12.11
CA MET A 92 7.15 -16.96 11.87
C MET A 92 7.22 -16.17 13.18
N GLU A 93 7.96 -15.04 13.21
CA GLU A 93 8.05 -14.19 14.39
C GLU A 93 6.68 -13.62 14.79
N THR A 94 6.16 -14.06 15.95
CA THR A 94 4.87 -13.63 16.50
C THR A 94 4.97 -12.27 17.19
N HIS A 95 5.24 -11.22 16.42
CA HIS A 95 5.00 -9.85 16.88
C HIS A 95 3.50 -9.63 17.04
N PRO A 96 3.01 -9.02 18.14
CA PRO A 96 1.60 -8.74 18.30
C PRO A 96 1.12 -7.87 17.13
N ALA A 97 0.07 -8.34 16.45
CA ALA A 97 -0.49 -7.69 15.28
C ALA A 97 -0.87 -6.23 15.60
N PRO A 98 -0.72 -5.28 14.66
CA PRO A 98 -1.21 -3.92 14.84
C PRO A 98 -2.75 -3.85 14.74
N LEU A 99 -3.43 -4.85 14.15
CA LEU A 99 -4.89 -4.98 14.15
C LEU A 99 -5.27 -6.39 14.57
N ASP A 100 -6.28 -6.51 15.42
CA ASP A 100 -6.88 -7.79 15.84
C ASP A 100 -8.33 -7.86 15.36
N ALA A 101 -8.70 -8.96 14.69
CA ALA A 101 -10.04 -9.19 14.17
C ALA A 101 -10.69 -10.32 14.96
N ALA A 102 -11.67 -9.98 15.80
CA ALA A 102 -12.26 -10.96 16.70
C ALA A 102 -13.07 -12.02 15.92
N PRO A 103 -12.96 -13.33 16.26
CA PRO A 103 -13.75 -14.37 15.62
C PRO A 103 -15.26 -14.13 15.78
N LEU A 104 -16.01 -14.24 14.68
CA LEU A 104 -17.46 -14.22 14.70
C LEU A 104 -18.02 -15.63 14.72
N ALA A 105 -18.96 -15.88 15.64
CA ALA A 105 -19.63 -17.17 15.76
C ALA A 105 -20.37 -17.52 14.45
N GLY A 106 -20.18 -18.75 13.96
CA GLY A 106 -20.82 -19.23 12.72
C GLY A 106 -20.15 -18.78 11.42
N ALA A 107 -19.09 -17.95 11.46
CA ALA A 107 -18.29 -17.67 10.27
C ALA A 107 -17.29 -18.82 9.99
N PHE A 108 -17.20 -19.23 8.72
CA PHE A 108 -16.10 -20.07 8.24
C PHE A 108 -14.78 -19.30 8.35
N ARG A 109 -13.70 -19.97 8.78
CA ARG A 109 -12.35 -19.41 8.84
C ARG A 109 -11.32 -20.40 8.30
N ALA A 110 -10.37 -19.88 7.52
CA ALA A 110 -9.18 -20.60 7.10
C ALA A 110 -7.95 -19.68 7.11
N ALA A 111 -6.76 -20.25 7.26
CA ALA A 111 -5.49 -19.51 7.27
C ALA A 111 -4.45 -20.17 6.38
N HIS A 112 -3.52 -19.36 5.85
CA HIS A 112 -2.47 -19.77 4.92
C HIS A 112 -1.24 -18.87 5.07
N GLY A 113 -0.03 -19.43 4.92
CA GLY A 113 1.22 -18.68 5.00
C GLY A 113 1.68 -18.19 3.62
N ALA A 114 1.76 -16.87 3.44
CA ALA A 114 2.21 -16.21 2.21
C ALA A 114 2.77 -14.80 2.50
N MET A 115 3.63 -14.26 1.63
CA MET A 115 4.24 -12.92 1.72
C MET A 115 4.91 -12.61 3.08
N ALA A 116 5.54 -13.63 3.70
CA ALA A 116 6.05 -13.58 5.07
C ALA A 116 5.01 -13.10 6.11
N ALA A 117 3.73 -13.42 5.89
CA ALA A 117 2.60 -13.21 6.79
C ALA A 117 1.71 -14.46 6.91
N ALA A 118 0.95 -14.55 8.01
CA ALA A 118 -0.21 -15.44 8.08
C ALA A 118 -1.43 -14.69 7.51
N PHE A 119 -1.93 -15.14 6.36
CA PHE A 119 -3.21 -14.67 5.82
C PHE A 119 -4.35 -15.46 6.43
N GLU A 120 -5.46 -14.79 6.73
CA GLU A 120 -6.68 -15.42 7.19
C GLU A 120 -7.88 -14.90 6.37
N ILE A 121 -8.80 -15.79 6.04
CA ILE A 121 -10.05 -15.48 5.37
C ILE A 121 -11.20 -15.93 6.28
N SER A 122 -12.06 -14.98 6.67
CA SER A 122 -13.33 -15.22 7.33
C SER A 122 -14.48 -15.01 6.34
N ILE A 123 -15.45 -15.93 6.29
CA ILE A 123 -16.63 -15.89 5.41
C ILE A 123 -17.88 -16.17 6.25
N ALA A 124 -18.92 -15.34 6.13
CA ALA A 124 -20.16 -15.47 6.90
C ALA A 124 -21.39 -15.71 6.00
N GLY A 125 -22.33 -16.52 6.47
CA GLY A 125 -23.61 -16.78 5.78
C GLY A 125 -23.59 -17.81 4.65
N GLU A 126 -22.45 -18.49 4.44
CA GLU A 126 -22.26 -19.47 3.36
C GLU A 126 -22.12 -20.91 3.89
N ASP A 127 -22.36 -21.91 3.03
CA ASP A 127 -22.04 -23.31 3.34
C ASP A 127 -20.53 -23.49 3.56
N ALA A 128 -20.16 -24.27 4.59
CA ALA A 128 -18.77 -24.44 4.99
C ALA A 128 -17.87 -25.10 3.92
N ARG A 129 -18.41 -25.99 3.08
CA ARG A 129 -17.63 -26.60 1.97
C ARG A 129 -17.43 -25.61 0.84
N TYR A 130 -18.46 -24.82 0.54
CA TYR A 130 -18.37 -23.77 -0.46
C TYR A 130 -17.39 -22.65 -0.06
N ALA A 131 -17.49 -22.18 1.19
CA ALA A 131 -16.56 -21.20 1.76
C ALA A 131 -15.11 -21.70 1.75
N ALA A 132 -14.88 -22.99 2.07
CA ALA A 132 -13.55 -23.60 2.00
C ALA A 132 -12.96 -23.62 0.58
N GLN A 133 -13.77 -23.93 -0.44
CA GLN A 133 -13.34 -23.92 -1.84
C GLN A 133 -12.98 -22.50 -2.31
N ALA A 134 -13.78 -21.50 -1.93
CA ALA A 134 -13.54 -20.11 -2.29
C ALA A 134 -12.30 -19.54 -1.59
N ALA A 135 -12.11 -19.84 -0.30
CA ALA A 135 -10.92 -19.45 0.45
C ALA A 135 -9.64 -20.09 -0.13
N ALA A 136 -9.68 -21.36 -0.54
CA ALA A 136 -8.56 -22.02 -1.21
C ALA A 136 -8.18 -21.31 -2.53
N ALA A 137 -9.16 -20.96 -3.37
CA ALA A 137 -8.91 -20.22 -4.61
C ALA A 137 -8.35 -18.79 -4.36
N ALA A 138 -8.81 -18.13 -3.29
CA ALA A 138 -8.28 -16.84 -2.87
C ALA A 138 -6.82 -16.95 -2.37
N PHE A 139 -6.47 -18.02 -1.63
CA PHE A 139 -5.07 -18.29 -1.25
C PHE A 139 -4.17 -18.61 -2.45
N GLU A 140 -4.67 -19.33 -3.46
CA GLU A 140 -3.94 -19.52 -4.73
C GLU A 140 -3.68 -18.20 -5.47
N ARG A 141 -4.62 -17.23 -5.43
CA ARG A 141 -4.40 -15.87 -5.96
C ARG A 141 -3.33 -15.12 -5.17
N ILE A 142 -3.34 -15.20 -3.84
CA ILE A 142 -2.31 -14.59 -2.97
C ILE A 142 -0.92 -15.19 -3.27
N ASP A 143 -0.81 -16.51 -3.39
CA ASP A 143 0.42 -17.23 -3.78
C ASP A 143 0.94 -16.78 -5.16
N ALA A 144 0.06 -16.48 -6.11
CA ALA A 144 0.45 -15.96 -7.43
C ALA A 144 0.99 -14.51 -7.32
N ILE A 145 0.33 -13.66 -6.54
CA ILE A 145 0.76 -12.27 -6.29
C ILE A 145 2.12 -12.23 -5.59
N GLU A 146 2.39 -13.12 -4.63
CA GLU A 146 3.71 -13.21 -4.00
C GLU A 146 4.83 -13.46 -5.02
N ARG A 147 4.59 -14.33 -6.01
CA ARG A 147 5.57 -14.63 -7.07
C ARG A 147 5.85 -13.45 -7.98
N GLU A 148 4.89 -12.55 -8.18
CA GLU A 148 5.04 -11.30 -8.94
C GLU A 148 5.74 -10.19 -8.11
N LEU A 149 5.35 -10.03 -6.83
CA LEU A 149 5.74 -8.87 -6.01
C LEU A 149 6.93 -9.09 -5.07
N SER A 150 7.31 -10.33 -4.74
CA SER A 150 8.33 -10.60 -3.72
C SER A 150 9.73 -10.21 -4.18
N ARG A 151 10.34 -9.21 -3.51
CA ARG A 151 11.74 -8.82 -3.73
C ARG A 151 12.77 -9.93 -3.41
N TYR A 152 12.34 -11.03 -2.80
CA TYR A 152 13.19 -12.18 -2.43
C TYR A 152 13.13 -13.33 -3.44
N ILE A 153 12.10 -13.38 -4.31
CA ILE A 153 11.97 -14.39 -5.36
C ILE A 153 12.73 -13.90 -6.61
N PRO A 154 13.81 -14.56 -7.07
CA PRO A 154 14.66 -14.02 -8.14
C PRO A 154 13.95 -13.76 -9.48
N SER A 155 12.89 -14.51 -9.78
CA SER A 155 12.08 -14.40 -11.00
C SER A 155 10.96 -13.36 -10.92
N SER A 156 10.71 -12.75 -9.75
CA SER A 156 9.62 -11.77 -9.58
C SER A 156 9.87 -10.49 -10.36
N ASP A 157 8.82 -9.70 -10.59
CA ASP A 157 8.95 -8.43 -11.30
C ASP A 157 9.76 -7.42 -10.50
N VAL A 158 9.52 -7.33 -9.19
CA VAL A 158 10.31 -6.47 -8.30
C VAL A 158 11.79 -6.85 -8.32
N ALA A 159 12.12 -8.14 -8.30
CA ALA A 159 13.51 -8.59 -8.38
C ALA A 159 14.13 -8.36 -9.77
N ARG A 160 13.34 -8.43 -10.85
CA ARG A 160 13.77 -8.09 -12.22
C ARG A 160 14.03 -6.58 -12.38
N ILE A 161 13.13 -5.73 -11.90
CA ILE A 161 13.30 -4.26 -11.88
C ILE A 161 14.59 -3.89 -11.15
N ASN A 162 14.80 -4.45 -9.94
CA ASN A 162 15.94 -4.14 -9.09
C ASN A 162 17.31 -4.59 -9.63
N ARG A 163 17.34 -5.38 -10.71
CA ARG A 163 18.58 -5.79 -11.42
C ARG A 163 18.72 -5.11 -12.80
N GLN A 164 17.75 -4.31 -13.21
CA GLN A 164 17.70 -3.77 -14.56
C GLN A 164 18.75 -2.65 -14.78
N ALA A 165 19.38 -2.65 -15.95
CA ALA A 165 20.22 -1.54 -16.39
C ALA A 165 19.36 -0.31 -16.78
N PRO A 166 19.76 0.92 -16.43
CA PRO A 166 18.96 2.11 -16.73
C PRO A 166 18.60 2.29 -18.21
N GLY A 167 17.47 2.94 -18.47
CA GLY A 167 16.99 3.26 -19.82
C GLY A 167 16.41 2.08 -20.63
N LYS A 168 16.41 0.85 -20.09
CA LYS A 168 15.81 -0.33 -20.73
C LYS A 168 14.47 -0.71 -20.07
N PRO A 169 13.34 -0.76 -20.81
CA PRO A 169 12.06 -1.17 -20.25
C PRO A 169 12.04 -2.64 -19.82
N VAL A 170 11.36 -2.93 -18.71
CA VAL A 170 11.06 -4.27 -18.21
C VAL A 170 9.56 -4.50 -18.31
N LYS A 171 9.13 -5.53 -19.04
CA LYS A 171 7.73 -5.97 -19.02
C LYS A 171 7.41 -6.69 -17.72
N ILE A 172 6.34 -6.28 -17.06
CA ILE A 172 5.90 -6.75 -15.74
C ILE A 172 4.45 -7.26 -15.79
N GLY A 173 4.06 -8.01 -14.77
CA GLY A 173 2.69 -8.46 -14.52
C GLY A 173 1.77 -7.34 -14.05
N ILE A 174 0.47 -7.63 -14.08
CA ILE A 174 -0.59 -6.67 -13.74
C ILE A 174 -0.45 -6.25 -12.27
N ALA A 175 -0.18 -7.18 -11.35
CA ALA A 175 -0.07 -6.86 -9.93
C ALA A 175 1.07 -5.87 -9.65
N ALA A 176 2.22 -6.07 -10.31
CA ALA A 176 3.36 -5.15 -10.17
C ALA A 176 3.05 -3.78 -10.79
N ALA A 177 2.40 -3.73 -11.95
CA ALA A 177 2.01 -2.49 -12.62
C ALA A 177 0.99 -1.67 -11.78
N GLU A 178 -0.04 -2.31 -11.26
CA GLU A 178 -1.07 -1.68 -10.41
C GLU A 178 -0.50 -1.19 -9.08
N CYS A 179 0.34 -1.98 -8.41
CA CYS A 179 1.03 -1.55 -7.20
C CYS A 179 1.95 -0.34 -7.46
N LEU A 180 2.71 -0.33 -8.56
CA LEU A 180 3.58 0.82 -8.91
C LEU A 180 2.77 2.07 -9.26
N ALA A 181 1.67 1.93 -10.01
CA ALA A 181 0.75 3.02 -10.33
C ALA A 181 0.09 3.63 -9.08
N LEU A 182 -0.42 2.78 -8.18
CA LEU A 182 -0.99 3.21 -6.91
C LEU A 182 0.07 3.88 -6.02
N SER A 183 1.28 3.32 -5.99
CA SER A 183 2.42 3.91 -5.26
C SER A 183 2.81 5.28 -5.79
N ALA A 184 2.83 5.48 -7.11
CA ALA A 184 3.11 6.78 -7.72
C ALA A 184 2.07 7.84 -7.33
N ARG A 185 0.78 7.46 -7.29
CA ARG A 185 -0.29 8.35 -6.85
C ARG A 185 -0.14 8.73 -5.37
N ILE A 186 0.03 7.74 -4.48
CA ILE A 186 0.15 7.99 -3.04
C ILE A 186 1.44 8.77 -2.72
N ASN A 187 2.53 8.52 -3.44
CA ASN A 187 3.76 9.33 -3.35
C ASN A 187 3.49 10.82 -3.63
N ALA A 188 2.76 11.13 -4.71
CA ALA A 188 2.37 12.50 -5.02
C ALA A 188 1.41 13.11 -3.97
N GLU A 189 0.36 12.39 -3.57
CA GLU A 189 -0.64 12.88 -2.60
C GLU A 189 -0.06 13.12 -1.19
N THR A 190 0.98 12.37 -0.82
CA THR A 190 1.67 12.46 0.48
C THR A 190 2.96 13.29 0.45
N GLY A 191 3.33 13.89 -0.70
CA GLY A 191 4.54 14.69 -0.83
C GLY A 191 5.85 13.90 -0.63
N GLY A 192 5.87 12.64 -1.07
CA GLY A 192 7.03 11.74 -0.97
C GLY A 192 7.15 10.99 0.35
N ALA A 193 6.20 11.10 1.27
CA ALA A 193 6.23 10.37 2.55
C ALA A 193 6.04 8.84 2.37
N PHE A 194 5.37 8.42 1.31
CA PHE A 194 5.38 7.03 0.84
C PHE A 194 6.13 6.94 -0.49
N ASP A 195 7.21 6.17 -0.55
CA ASP A 195 7.95 5.93 -1.79
C ASP A 195 8.48 4.48 -1.82
N VAL A 196 7.99 3.68 -2.78
CA VAL A 196 8.41 2.28 -2.91
C VAL A 196 9.83 2.13 -3.45
N THR A 197 10.47 3.19 -3.95
CA THR A 197 11.89 3.15 -4.36
C THR A 197 12.87 3.34 -3.19
N ALA A 198 12.36 3.60 -1.98
CA ALA A 198 13.18 3.76 -0.77
C ALA A 198 13.81 2.45 -0.26
N GLY A 199 13.67 1.32 -0.98
CA GLY A 199 14.14 0.01 -0.53
C GLY A 199 15.64 -0.06 -0.23
N ARG A 200 16.50 0.78 -0.84
CA ARG A 200 17.93 0.83 -0.48
C ARG A 200 18.17 1.57 0.84
N LEU A 201 17.35 2.58 1.16
CA LEU A 201 17.40 3.23 2.48
C LEU A 201 16.96 2.24 3.57
N VAL A 202 15.88 1.48 3.33
CA VAL A 202 15.41 0.44 4.24
C VAL A 202 16.48 -0.65 4.45
N ASP A 203 17.13 -1.12 3.37
CA ASP A 203 18.22 -2.10 3.48
C ASP A 203 19.37 -1.57 4.35
N LEU A 204 19.85 -0.34 4.09
CA LEU A 204 20.92 0.27 4.87
C LEU A 204 20.61 0.34 6.37
N TRP A 205 19.42 0.82 6.75
CA TRP A 205 19.02 0.92 8.17
C TRP A 205 18.76 -0.43 8.85
N ARG A 206 18.58 -1.51 8.07
CA ARG A 206 18.57 -2.90 8.58
C ARG A 206 19.98 -3.48 8.72
N GLU A 207 20.92 -3.05 7.88
CA GLU A 207 22.36 -3.39 7.96
C GLU A 207 23.06 -2.66 9.13
N GLY A 208 22.63 -1.42 9.46
CA GLY A 208 23.13 -0.63 10.59
C GLY A 208 22.82 0.87 10.45
N ALA A 209 23.47 1.73 11.22
CA ALA A 209 23.41 3.17 10.97
C ALA A 209 24.32 3.51 9.76
N PRO A 210 23.80 4.04 8.64
CA PRO A 210 24.60 4.30 7.45
C PRO A 210 25.54 5.49 7.62
N SER A 211 26.67 5.46 6.93
CA SER A 211 27.54 6.63 6.77
C SER A 211 26.84 7.73 5.95
N ALA A 212 27.29 8.98 6.10
CA ALA A 212 26.77 10.10 5.31
C ALA A 212 26.88 9.88 3.80
N GLU A 213 27.95 9.21 3.34
CA GLU A 213 28.16 8.85 1.93
C GLU A 213 27.18 7.77 1.46
N GLN A 214 27.01 6.69 2.24
CA GLN A 214 26.04 5.63 1.93
C GLN A 214 24.61 6.18 1.85
N LEU A 215 24.26 7.08 2.78
CA LEU A 215 22.96 7.74 2.81
C LEU A 215 22.77 8.68 1.61
N ALA A 216 23.77 9.49 1.26
CA ALA A 216 23.71 10.36 0.09
C ALA A 216 23.54 9.58 -1.22
N ALA A 217 24.31 8.49 -1.39
CA ALA A 217 24.20 7.61 -2.56
C ALA A 217 22.83 6.91 -2.65
N ALA A 218 22.28 6.45 -1.53
CA ALA A 218 20.95 5.84 -1.50
C ALA A 218 19.82 6.84 -1.79
N ARG A 219 19.92 8.08 -1.26
CA ARG A 219 18.96 9.15 -1.57
C ARG A 219 19.01 9.57 -3.04
N ALA A 220 20.19 9.62 -3.67
CA ALA A 220 20.32 9.89 -5.10
C ALA A 220 19.69 8.82 -6.02
N ALA A 221 19.45 7.61 -5.48
CA ALA A 221 18.76 6.51 -6.16
C ALA A 221 17.33 6.28 -5.64
N THR A 222 16.77 7.22 -4.86
CA THR A 222 15.40 7.15 -4.31
C THR A 222 14.53 8.26 -4.92
N GLY A 223 13.35 7.88 -5.39
CA GLY A 223 12.28 8.76 -5.86
C GLY A 223 11.45 8.08 -6.94
N MET A 224 10.11 8.09 -6.82
CA MET A 224 9.21 7.58 -7.87
C MET A 224 9.43 8.21 -9.26
N HIS A 225 9.94 9.44 -9.32
CA HIS A 225 10.32 10.12 -10.57
C HIS A 225 11.47 9.42 -11.34
N LEU A 226 12.19 8.50 -10.70
CA LEU A 226 13.23 7.66 -11.31
C LEU A 226 12.66 6.42 -12.01
N LEU A 227 11.34 6.21 -11.99
CA LEU A 227 10.62 5.15 -12.69
C LEU A 227 9.68 5.75 -13.74
N ALA A 228 9.93 5.44 -15.02
CA ALA A 228 8.95 5.69 -16.08
C ALA A 228 8.03 4.46 -16.20
N LEU A 229 6.74 4.64 -15.90
CA LEU A 229 5.71 3.61 -15.98
C LEU A 229 4.92 3.76 -17.30
N ASP A 230 4.83 2.67 -18.06
CA ASP A 230 3.97 2.55 -19.23
C ASP A 230 2.84 1.57 -18.89
N ALA A 231 1.63 2.13 -18.75
CA ALA A 231 0.43 1.38 -18.39
C ALA A 231 -0.03 0.42 -19.50
N ASP A 232 -0.04 0.89 -20.75
CA ASP A 232 -0.60 0.16 -21.89
C ASP A 232 0.33 -0.99 -22.32
N ALA A 233 1.65 -0.79 -22.25
CA ALA A 233 2.63 -1.83 -22.51
C ALA A 233 2.87 -2.79 -21.32
N HIS A 234 2.39 -2.41 -20.12
CA HIS A 234 2.80 -2.97 -18.82
C HIS A 234 4.33 -3.04 -18.68
N THR A 235 5.00 -1.89 -18.84
CA THR A 235 6.46 -1.81 -18.66
C THR A 235 6.88 -0.74 -17.66
N VAL A 236 8.06 -0.94 -17.07
CA VAL A 236 8.74 0.05 -16.23
C VAL A 236 10.18 0.21 -16.71
N THR A 237 10.62 1.46 -16.85
CA THR A 237 12.00 1.82 -17.17
C THR A 237 12.62 2.54 -15.97
N VAL A 238 13.78 2.06 -15.53
CA VAL A 238 14.55 2.68 -14.44
C VAL A 238 15.45 3.78 -15.01
N GLY A 239 15.41 4.98 -14.44
CA GLY A 239 16.16 6.16 -14.93
C GLY A 239 17.63 6.19 -14.50
N VAL A 240 17.98 5.68 -13.32
CA VAL A 240 19.35 5.69 -12.76
C VAL A 240 19.75 4.35 -12.16
N ARG A 241 21.06 4.06 -12.11
CA ARG A 241 21.54 2.79 -11.55
C ARG A 241 21.41 2.78 -10.03
N GLY A 242 20.91 1.68 -9.48
CA GLY A 242 20.82 1.47 -8.02
C GLY A 242 19.46 1.74 -7.39
N VAL A 243 18.46 2.19 -8.16
CA VAL A 243 17.06 2.26 -7.71
C VAL A 243 16.62 0.91 -7.16
N ARG A 244 15.92 0.90 -6.03
CA ARG A 244 15.49 -0.31 -5.35
C ARG A 244 14.03 -0.24 -4.93
N VAL A 245 13.18 -0.85 -5.76
CA VAL A 245 11.77 -1.05 -5.49
C VAL A 245 11.57 -2.07 -4.36
N ASP A 246 10.76 -1.69 -3.38
CA ASP A 246 10.22 -2.54 -2.33
C ASP A 246 8.72 -2.26 -2.17
N LEU A 247 7.87 -3.26 -2.46
CA LEU A 247 6.42 -3.17 -2.34
C LEU A 247 5.90 -3.63 -0.97
N GLY A 248 6.77 -3.81 0.03
CA GLY A 248 6.41 -4.32 1.36
C GLY A 248 5.38 -3.49 2.13
N GLY A 249 5.27 -2.19 1.82
CA GLY A 249 4.27 -1.28 2.38
C GLY A 249 2.95 -1.17 1.62
N ILE A 250 2.72 -2.01 0.58
CA ILE A 250 1.49 -1.97 -0.24
C ILE A 250 1.01 -3.36 -0.70
N GLY A 251 1.92 -4.30 -0.91
CA GLY A 251 1.63 -5.59 -1.56
C GLY A 251 0.70 -6.51 -0.77
N LYS A 252 0.69 -6.43 0.57
CA LYS A 252 -0.23 -7.24 1.39
C LYS A 252 -1.65 -6.69 1.33
N GLY A 253 -1.80 -5.36 1.39
CA GLY A 253 -3.07 -4.70 1.14
C GLY A 253 -3.62 -5.04 -0.25
N TYR A 254 -2.77 -5.00 -1.29
CA TYR A 254 -3.15 -5.40 -2.65
C TYR A 254 -3.58 -6.88 -2.73
N ALA A 255 -2.82 -7.81 -2.13
CA ALA A 255 -3.20 -9.21 -2.08
C ALA A 255 -4.53 -9.45 -1.34
N ALA A 256 -4.83 -8.66 -0.31
CA ALA A 256 -6.11 -8.70 0.40
C ALA A 256 -7.28 -8.14 -0.45
N ASP A 257 -7.06 -7.07 -1.22
CA ASP A 257 -8.03 -6.54 -2.17
C ASP A 257 -8.35 -7.56 -3.28
N GLU A 258 -7.33 -8.17 -3.88
CA GLU A 258 -7.45 -9.21 -4.91
C GLU A 258 -8.19 -10.46 -4.43
N ALA A 259 -7.85 -10.94 -3.22
CA ALA A 259 -8.55 -12.06 -2.59
C ALA A 259 -10.03 -11.74 -2.36
N ALA A 260 -10.35 -10.54 -1.85
CA ALA A 260 -11.73 -10.14 -1.61
C ALA A 260 -12.53 -9.89 -2.90
N ALA A 261 -11.88 -9.41 -3.96
CA ALA A 261 -12.48 -9.30 -5.29
C ALA A 261 -12.82 -10.70 -5.85
N LEU A 262 -11.91 -11.67 -5.75
CA LEU A 262 -12.17 -13.07 -6.15
C LEU A 262 -13.34 -13.69 -5.37
N LEU A 263 -13.40 -13.51 -4.04
CA LEU A 263 -14.53 -13.97 -3.23
C LEU A 263 -15.86 -13.31 -3.67
N SER A 264 -15.82 -12.01 -4.00
CA SER A 264 -16.99 -11.27 -4.52
C SER A 264 -17.46 -11.79 -5.87
N ASP A 265 -16.53 -12.15 -6.77
CA ASP A 265 -16.82 -12.77 -8.08
C ASP A 265 -17.43 -14.17 -7.96
N TRP A 266 -17.11 -14.89 -6.88
CA TRP A 266 -17.79 -16.15 -6.53
C TRP A 266 -19.21 -15.90 -6.00
N GLY A 267 -19.54 -14.68 -5.58
CA GLY A 267 -20.84 -14.28 -5.05
C GLY A 267 -20.90 -14.17 -3.53
N ILE A 268 -19.76 -14.33 -2.84
CA ILE A 268 -19.67 -14.24 -1.38
C ILE A 268 -19.78 -12.78 -0.97
N ALA A 269 -20.92 -12.42 -0.38
CA ALA A 269 -21.27 -11.05 -0.04
C ALA A 269 -20.72 -10.57 1.31
N HIS A 270 -20.20 -11.48 2.14
CA HIS A 270 -19.79 -11.22 3.53
C HIS A 270 -18.46 -11.91 3.84
N ALA A 271 -17.35 -11.23 3.60
CA ALA A 271 -16.01 -11.74 3.91
C ALA A 271 -15.06 -10.68 4.50
N LEU A 272 -14.07 -11.16 5.24
CA LEU A 272 -12.92 -10.40 5.73
C LEU A 272 -11.64 -11.16 5.39
N VAL A 273 -10.75 -10.50 4.64
CA VAL A 273 -9.38 -10.97 4.40
C VAL A 273 -8.45 -10.19 5.33
N ASN A 274 -7.66 -10.91 6.12
CA ASN A 274 -6.67 -10.36 7.04
C ASN A 274 -5.26 -10.80 6.62
N ALA A 275 -4.44 -9.86 6.14
CA ALA A 275 -3.07 -10.09 5.72
C ALA A 275 -2.10 -9.81 6.88
N GLY A 276 -1.74 -10.85 7.64
CA GLY A 276 -0.71 -10.80 8.68
C GLY A 276 -1.04 -9.93 9.89
N GLY A 277 -2.32 -9.61 10.11
CA GLY A 277 -2.75 -8.67 11.13
C GLY A 277 -2.31 -7.22 10.89
N SER A 278 -1.63 -6.92 9.77
CA SER A 278 -1.29 -5.56 9.38
C SER A 278 -2.39 -4.93 8.54
N SER A 279 -2.90 -5.66 7.55
CA SER A 279 -3.67 -5.06 6.45
C SER A 279 -4.94 -5.89 6.23
N LEU A 280 -6.12 -5.29 6.38
CA LEU A 280 -7.41 -5.98 6.32
C LEU A 280 -8.33 -5.39 5.25
N ARG A 281 -9.08 -6.28 4.58
CA ARG A 281 -10.08 -5.96 3.56
C ARG A 281 -11.41 -6.59 3.92
N ALA A 282 -12.46 -5.79 4.04
CA ALA A 282 -13.83 -6.28 4.22
C ALA A 282 -14.68 -6.10 2.95
N THR A 283 -15.47 -7.12 2.63
CA THR A 283 -16.56 -7.10 1.65
C THR A 283 -17.85 -7.48 2.36
N GLY A 284 -18.64 -6.47 2.73
CA GLY A 284 -19.93 -6.61 3.40
C GLY A 284 -19.83 -6.90 4.91
N ALA A 285 -20.73 -6.31 5.69
CA ALA A 285 -20.88 -6.63 7.10
C ALA A 285 -21.49 -8.05 7.28
N PRO A 286 -21.06 -8.84 8.27
CA PRO A 286 -21.66 -10.16 8.56
C PRO A 286 -23.17 -10.06 8.84
N PRO A 287 -23.98 -11.08 8.51
CA PRO A 287 -25.41 -11.11 8.86
C PRO A 287 -25.63 -10.87 10.36
N GLY A 288 -26.48 -9.90 10.69
CA GLY A 288 -26.79 -9.52 12.08
C GLY A 288 -25.75 -8.64 12.78
N ALA A 289 -24.66 -8.26 12.13
CA ALA A 289 -23.62 -7.37 12.68
C ALA A 289 -23.51 -6.06 11.86
N PRO A 290 -23.10 -4.93 12.49
CA PRO A 290 -22.86 -3.68 11.76
C PRO A 290 -21.58 -3.71 10.91
N GLY A 291 -20.68 -4.66 11.14
CA GLY A 291 -19.41 -4.83 10.45
C GLY A 291 -18.54 -5.88 11.14
N TRP A 292 -17.39 -6.19 10.53
CA TRP A 292 -16.38 -7.07 11.13
C TRP A 292 -15.70 -6.37 12.32
N PRO A 293 -15.65 -6.96 13.52
CA PRO A 293 -15.11 -6.31 14.72
C PRO A 293 -13.57 -6.30 14.71
N LEU A 294 -13.01 -5.11 14.52
CA LEU A 294 -11.57 -4.85 14.57
C LEU A 294 -11.20 -4.13 15.88
N THR A 295 -10.12 -4.54 16.52
CA THR A 295 -9.54 -3.90 17.70
C THR A 295 -8.20 -3.27 17.36
N PHE A 296 -7.98 -2.05 17.85
CA PHE A 296 -6.69 -1.35 17.76
C PHE A 296 -5.91 -1.56 19.07
N PRO A 297 -4.98 -2.53 19.17
CA PRO A 297 -4.19 -2.74 20.38
C PRO A 297 -3.31 -1.53 20.71
N HIS A 298 -3.19 -1.23 22.01
CA HIS A 298 -2.31 -0.17 22.50
C HIS A 298 -0.84 -0.53 22.21
N PRO A 299 -0.02 0.35 21.60
CA PRO A 299 1.34 -0.03 21.17
C PRO A 299 2.24 -0.56 22.29
N ALA A 300 2.13 -0.01 23.50
CA ALA A 300 2.81 -0.47 24.71
C ALA A 300 2.33 -1.83 25.29
N GLY A 301 1.32 -2.48 24.70
CA GLY A 301 0.86 -3.82 25.10
C GLY A 301 -0.01 -3.87 26.36
N GLY A 302 0.06 -5.01 27.08
CA GLY A 302 -0.66 -5.23 28.35
C GLY A 302 -2.18 -5.41 28.20
N GLY A 303 -2.67 -5.96 27.07
CA GLY A 303 -4.11 -6.16 26.82
C GLY A 303 -4.94 -4.88 26.62
N ARG A 304 -4.29 -3.70 26.69
CA ARG A 304 -4.94 -2.39 26.47
C ARG A 304 -5.27 -2.20 24.99
N ARG A 305 -6.37 -1.49 24.70
CA ARG A 305 -6.81 -1.10 23.34
C ARG A 305 -7.01 0.41 23.23
N LEU A 306 -6.80 0.96 22.04
CA LEU A 306 -7.04 2.36 21.69
C LEU A 306 -8.48 2.64 21.20
N GLY A 307 -9.19 1.60 20.75
CA GLY A 307 -10.55 1.66 20.23
C GLY A 307 -10.96 0.37 19.48
N THR A 308 -12.16 0.37 18.91
CA THR A 308 -12.73 -0.75 18.14
C THR A 308 -13.59 -0.27 16.96
N LEU A 309 -13.43 -0.88 15.79
CA LEU A 309 -14.17 -0.55 14.56
C LEU A 309 -15.01 -1.73 14.09
N ALA A 310 -16.28 -1.48 13.75
CA ALA A 310 -17.07 -2.38 12.92
C ALA A 310 -16.83 -2.08 11.43
N LEU A 311 -15.91 -2.82 10.79
CA LEU A 311 -15.59 -2.62 9.38
C LEU A 311 -16.59 -3.37 8.48
N ALA A 312 -17.55 -2.67 7.88
CA ALA A 312 -18.48 -3.28 6.91
C ALA A 312 -17.88 -3.44 5.51
N THR A 313 -17.19 -2.43 5.03
CA THR A 313 -16.52 -2.38 3.71
C THR A 313 -15.31 -1.46 3.79
N GLY A 314 -14.32 -1.70 2.93
CA GLY A 314 -13.12 -0.87 2.85
C GLY A 314 -11.85 -1.64 3.22
N GLY A 315 -10.75 -0.90 3.31
CA GLY A 315 -9.47 -1.37 3.82
C GLY A 315 -9.11 -0.67 5.12
N VAL A 316 -8.45 -1.38 6.04
CA VAL A 316 -7.81 -0.81 7.23
C VAL A 316 -6.43 -1.44 7.37
N SER A 317 -5.38 -0.64 7.48
CA SER A 317 -4.03 -1.15 7.74
C SER A 317 -3.35 -0.44 8.91
N GLY A 318 -2.39 -1.10 9.53
CA GLY A 318 -1.62 -0.64 10.67
C GLY A 318 -0.13 -0.88 10.50
N SER A 319 0.66 0.18 10.71
CA SER A 319 2.13 0.19 10.71
C SER A 319 2.67 0.62 12.07
N GLY A 320 3.90 0.22 12.41
CA GLY A 320 4.51 0.61 13.69
C GLY A 320 5.92 0.08 13.93
N ILE A 321 6.68 0.77 14.77
CA ILE A 321 8.12 0.55 14.98
C ILE A 321 8.49 -0.68 15.84
N ARG A 322 7.52 -1.51 16.27
CA ARG A 322 7.79 -2.69 17.10
C ARG A 322 8.71 -3.72 16.44
N LYS A 323 8.79 -3.73 15.10
CA LYS A 323 9.73 -4.57 14.32
C LYS A 323 11.07 -3.87 14.03
N GLY A 324 11.47 -2.91 14.86
CA GLY A 324 12.69 -2.10 14.68
C GLY A 324 12.51 -0.89 13.74
N PRO A 325 13.59 -0.14 13.46
CA PRO A 325 13.60 1.09 12.65
C PRO A 325 13.50 0.82 11.13
N HIS A 326 12.62 -0.10 10.73
CA HIS A 326 12.43 -0.52 9.34
C HIS A 326 11.55 0.42 8.50
N ILE A 327 10.92 1.42 9.12
CA ILE A 327 10.11 2.44 8.46
C ILE A 327 10.94 3.71 8.36
N ILE A 328 11.33 4.05 7.13
CA ILE A 328 12.22 5.17 6.79
C ILE A 328 11.42 6.25 6.06
N ASP A 329 11.62 7.52 6.42
CA ASP A 329 11.07 8.65 5.67
C ASP A 329 11.92 8.85 4.40
N PRO A 330 11.38 8.64 3.19
CA PRO A 330 12.16 8.77 1.94
C PRO A 330 12.70 10.20 1.72
N ARG A 331 12.02 11.21 2.28
CA ARG A 331 12.34 12.63 2.11
C ARG A 331 13.65 12.97 2.82
N THR A 332 13.84 12.46 4.03
CA THR A 332 15.03 12.68 4.87
C THR A 332 16.07 11.57 4.75
N GLY A 333 15.63 10.35 4.46
CA GLY A 333 16.43 9.12 4.51
C GLY A 333 16.64 8.56 5.92
N ALA A 334 15.94 9.08 6.94
CA ALA A 334 16.06 8.67 8.34
C ALA A 334 14.84 7.88 8.85
N PRO A 335 14.96 7.06 9.92
CA PRO A 335 13.84 6.30 10.47
C PRO A 335 12.73 7.19 11.05
N ALA A 336 11.51 6.66 11.11
CA ALA A 336 10.37 7.29 11.76
C ALA A 336 10.68 7.67 13.23
N ALA A 337 10.83 8.97 13.51
CA ALA A 337 11.29 9.45 14.81
C ALA A 337 10.18 9.57 15.88
N ARG A 338 8.95 9.92 15.46
CA ARG A 338 7.86 10.34 16.36
C ARG A 338 6.72 9.34 16.51
N SER A 339 6.15 8.87 15.40
CA SER A 339 5.05 7.90 15.44
C SER A 339 5.57 6.54 15.89
N ILE A 340 4.89 5.93 16.86
CA ILE A 340 5.17 4.58 17.36
C ILE A 340 4.29 3.57 16.60
N ALA A 341 3.04 3.94 16.34
CA ALA A 341 2.13 3.22 15.45
C ALA A 341 1.18 4.20 14.73
N ALA A 342 0.77 3.83 13.53
CA ALA A 342 -0.21 4.55 12.72
C ALA A 342 -1.13 3.56 12.03
N TRP A 343 -2.42 3.89 11.99
CA TRP A 343 -3.43 3.15 11.26
C TRP A 343 -4.11 4.07 10.25
N ALA A 344 -4.42 3.53 9.09
CA ALA A 344 -5.17 4.19 8.04
C ALA A 344 -6.38 3.33 7.66
N ALA A 345 -7.50 3.99 7.35
CA ALA A 345 -8.66 3.40 6.71
C ALA A 345 -8.89 4.08 5.36
N ALA A 346 -9.23 3.31 4.33
CA ALA A 346 -9.42 3.76 2.96
C ALA A 346 -10.49 2.90 2.23
N PRO A 347 -10.88 3.21 0.97
CA PRO A 347 -11.75 2.34 0.17
C PRO A 347 -11.14 0.97 -0.14
N ALA A 348 -9.82 0.88 -0.21
CA ALA A 348 -9.02 -0.28 -0.58
C ALA A 348 -7.99 -0.62 0.50
N ALA A 349 -7.65 -1.90 0.66
CA ALA A 349 -6.63 -2.32 1.61
C ALA A 349 -5.20 -1.96 1.14
N ALA A 350 -4.91 -2.00 -0.16
CA ALA A 350 -3.64 -1.54 -0.73
C ALA A 350 -3.35 -0.07 -0.40
N GLU A 351 -4.36 0.79 -0.55
CA GLU A 351 -4.25 2.20 -0.21
C GLU A 351 -4.08 2.40 1.31
N ALA A 352 -4.86 1.69 2.13
CA ALA A 352 -4.70 1.75 3.58
C ALA A 352 -3.30 1.30 4.03
N ASP A 353 -2.71 0.27 3.39
CA ASP A 353 -1.37 -0.25 3.67
C ASP A 353 -0.30 0.84 3.45
N ALA A 354 -0.33 1.45 2.26
CA ALA A 354 0.59 2.52 1.88
C ALA A 354 0.41 3.79 2.74
N LEU A 355 -0.84 4.19 3.02
CA LEU A 355 -1.13 5.33 3.89
C LEU A 355 -0.71 5.08 5.33
N SER A 356 -0.87 3.87 5.87
CA SER A 356 -0.38 3.55 7.22
C SER A 356 1.14 3.71 7.31
N THR A 357 1.87 3.37 6.24
CA THR A 357 3.32 3.57 6.12
C THR A 357 3.67 5.06 6.03
N ALA A 358 2.96 5.84 5.20
CA ALA A 358 3.14 7.29 5.08
C ALA A 358 2.92 8.02 6.43
N PHE A 359 1.84 7.66 7.13
CA PHE A 359 1.42 8.28 8.39
C PHE A 359 2.37 7.99 9.57
N MET A 360 3.29 7.02 9.43
CA MET A 360 4.38 6.82 10.39
C MET A 360 5.47 7.90 10.32
N VAL A 361 5.64 8.55 9.16
CA VAL A 361 6.69 9.56 8.94
C VAL A 361 6.14 10.97 8.75
N MET A 362 4.86 11.11 8.41
CA MET A 362 4.14 12.38 8.39
C MET A 362 3.88 12.91 9.81
N ALA A 363 4.01 14.23 9.99
CA ALA A 363 3.56 14.91 11.21
C ALA A 363 2.03 14.89 11.32
N PRO A 364 1.44 14.96 12.53
CA PRO A 364 -0.02 14.91 12.72
C PRO A 364 -0.79 15.92 11.86
N GLY A 365 -0.30 17.16 11.72
CA GLY A 365 -0.92 18.17 10.85
C GLY A 365 -0.77 17.93 9.34
N GLU A 366 0.19 17.10 8.90
CA GLU A 366 0.24 16.62 7.51
C GLU A 366 -0.85 15.55 7.28
N VAL A 367 -1.03 14.64 8.23
CA VAL A 367 -2.07 13.58 8.19
C VAL A 367 -3.47 14.18 8.27
N GLU A 368 -3.69 15.16 9.13
CA GLU A 368 -4.94 15.92 9.22
C GLU A 368 -5.30 16.55 7.86
N ARG A 369 -4.36 17.31 7.27
CA ARG A 369 -4.55 17.92 5.95
C ARG A 369 -4.77 16.88 4.84
N PHE A 370 -4.22 15.68 4.96
CA PHE A 370 -4.47 14.59 4.03
C PHE A 370 -5.92 14.10 4.14
N CYS A 371 -6.37 13.71 5.34
CA CYS A 371 -7.73 13.22 5.56
C CYS A 371 -8.82 14.28 5.29
N LEU A 372 -8.52 15.57 5.47
CA LEU A 372 -9.42 16.66 5.06
C LEU A 372 -9.59 16.79 3.53
N ARG A 373 -8.57 16.41 2.74
CA ARG A 373 -8.68 16.36 1.26
C ARG A 373 -9.29 15.06 0.74
N ARG A 374 -9.01 13.94 1.41
CA ARG A 374 -9.49 12.58 1.06
C ARG A 374 -10.55 12.13 2.08
N ALA A 375 -11.79 12.60 1.92
CA ALA A 375 -12.89 12.37 2.88
C ALA A 375 -13.32 10.88 3.04
N ASP A 376 -12.89 10.02 2.13
CA ASP A 376 -13.01 8.56 2.15
C ASP A 376 -11.88 7.87 2.95
N THR A 377 -10.90 8.64 3.42
CA THR A 377 -9.79 8.17 4.27
C THR A 377 -9.92 8.70 5.70
N ALA A 378 -9.30 7.97 6.63
CA ALA A 378 -9.24 8.36 8.03
C ALA A 378 -8.01 7.72 8.69
N ALA A 379 -7.53 8.28 9.81
CA ALA A 379 -6.32 7.84 10.48
C ALA A 379 -6.41 7.84 12.01
N LEU A 380 -5.63 6.97 12.63
CA LEU A 380 -5.34 6.94 14.06
C LEU A 380 -3.81 6.91 14.21
N LEU A 381 -3.23 7.83 14.99
CA LEU A 381 -1.80 7.85 15.27
C LEU A 381 -1.57 7.67 16.78
N PHE A 382 -0.58 6.87 17.14
CA PHE A 382 -0.02 6.80 18.48
C PHE A 382 1.44 7.26 18.39
N ALA A 383 1.75 8.44 18.92
CA ALA A 383 3.03 9.11 18.71
C ALA A 383 3.57 9.76 19.96
N ARG A 384 4.90 9.85 20.03
CA ARG A 384 5.61 10.55 21.10
C ARG A 384 5.25 12.04 21.12
N PRO A 385 5.23 12.68 22.31
CA PRO A 385 5.05 14.12 22.44
C PRO A 385 6.08 14.92 21.62
N VAL A 386 5.76 16.19 21.38
CA VAL A 386 6.66 17.11 20.63
C VAL A 386 7.89 17.48 21.47
N ASP A 387 7.71 17.67 22.77
CA ASP A 387 8.81 17.94 23.71
C ASP A 387 9.34 16.60 24.29
N PRO A 388 10.62 16.25 24.11
CA PRO A 388 11.24 15.09 24.76
C PRO A 388 11.18 15.10 26.30
N ARG A 389 10.91 16.26 26.91
CA ARG A 389 10.74 16.43 28.36
C ARG A 389 9.28 16.39 28.83
N GLY A 390 8.29 16.27 27.93
CA GLY A 390 6.91 16.63 28.22
C GLY A 390 5.84 15.57 27.92
N GLY A 391 5.28 14.95 28.98
CA GLY A 391 3.96 14.32 28.95
C GLY A 391 3.87 12.89 28.39
N PRO A 392 2.67 12.28 28.46
CA PRO A 392 2.42 10.93 27.93
C PRO A 392 2.35 10.91 26.40
N ASP A 393 2.50 9.71 25.82
CA ASP A 393 2.24 9.45 24.40
C ASP A 393 0.84 9.95 23.99
N GLN A 394 0.74 10.55 22.81
CA GLN A 394 -0.48 11.18 22.31
C GLN A 394 -1.19 10.31 21.27
N VAL A 395 -2.53 10.31 21.36
CA VAL A 395 -3.42 9.65 20.40
C VAL A 395 -4.08 10.70 19.52
N TYR A 396 -3.76 10.73 18.24
CA TYR A 396 -4.41 11.61 17.25
C TYR A 396 -5.42 10.81 16.41
N ARG A 397 -6.54 11.44 16.03
CA ARG A 397 -7.61 10.82 15.25
C ARG A 397 -8.07 11.79 14.17
N PHE A 398 -8.13 11.34 12.93
CA PHE A 398 -8.43 12.17 11.77
C PHE A 398 -9.43 11.46 10.83
N GLY A 399 -10.31 12.23 10.20
CA GLY A 399 -11.34 11.72 9.29
C GLY A 399 -12.54 11.09 10.01
N ALA A 400 -13.73 11.26 9.43
CA ALA A 400 -15.00 10.92 10.07
C ALA A 400 -15.10 9.45 10.53
N ARG A 401 -14.52 8.51 9.77
CA ARG A 401 -14.52 7.08 10.11
C ARG A 401 -13.77 6.77 11.41
N PHE A 402 -12.68 7.49 11.75
CA PHE A 402 -11.97 7.29 13.02
C PHE A 402 -12.48 8.14 14.16
N CYS A 403 -13.12 9.27 13.89
CA CYS A 403 -13.75 10.08 14.93
C CYS A 403 -15.02 9.43 15.52
N GLY A 404 -15.69 8.53 14.78
CA GLY A 404 -16.86 7.76 15.27
C GLY A 404 -16.55 6.35 15.79
N ILE A 405 -15.29 6.02 16.09
CA ILE A 405 -14.82 4.70 16.58
C ILE A 405 -14.79 4.62 18.14
N LEU A 406 -15.19 5.70 18.83
CA LEU A 406 -15.12 5.86 20.29
C LEU A 406 -16.34 6.58 20.85
#